data_AF-A0A7V4B2B6-F1
#
_entry.id   AF-A0A7V4B2B6-F1
#
_cell.length_a   1.000
_cell.length_b   1.000
_cell.length_c   1.000
_cell.angle_alpha   90.00
_cell.angle_beta   90.00
_cell.angle_gamma   90.00
#
_symmetry.space_group_name_H-M   'P 1'
#
loop_
_entity.id
_entity.type
_entity.pdbx_description
1 polymer ?
#
loop_
_entity_poly.entity_id
_entity_poly.type
_entity_poly.pdbx_seq_one_letter_code
_entity_poly.pdbx_strand_id
1 'polypeptide(L)'
;MDVSSSSLNILNNYRQELRDARTISGRLSSGMRIVSGADDPSGPGISTSMKAAIRGALAAAENISDSMRMIAMADAALNETQDMLFRIRDLALRACNQAVLRDDCRDRTRLNNEAQSLVDEINRLALTGLYNGKKILQGDIVSDVKSSNDQVVFTGAVSTQNVVWSDLDTITFIDEVTTSAARPGADPGGISRVFSQDIDLNTNTAIGAPVQETDDPFALVDLDGDGYYDVGATGVINDILNGAADS
;
A
#
# COMPACT_ATOMS: atom_id res chain seq x y z
N MET A 1 72.73 9.04 -40.80
CA MET A 1 72.44 8.20 -39.61
C MET A 1 70.95 7.82 -39.68
N ASP A 2 70.56 7.06 -40.70
CA ASP A 2 69.14 6.95 -41.12
C ASP A 2 68.55 5.54 -40.98
N VAL A 3 69.21 4.69 -40.20
CA VAL A 3 68.74 3.32 -39.94
C VAL A 3 67.86 3.25 -38.67
N SER A 4 67.86 4.31 -37.84
CA SER A 4 67.08 4.35 -36.60
C SER A 4 65.64 4.78 -36.82
N SER A 5 65.36 5.73 -37.70
CA SER A 5 64.00 6.22 -38.00
C SER A 5 63.16 5.18 -38.74
N SER A 6 63.73 4.53 -39.76
CA SER A 6 63.06 3.46 -40.51
C SER A 6 62.81 2.23 -39.63
N SER A 7 63.79 1.83 -38.81
CA SER A 7 63.63 0.72 -37.85
C SER A 7 62.60 1.02 -36.75
N LEU A 8 62.57 2.24 -36.21
CA LEU A 8 61.56 2.66 -35.23
C LEU A 8 60.15 2.70 -35.84
N ASN A 9 60.02 3.12 -37.10
CA ASN A 9 58.75 3.10 -37.81
C ASN A 9 58.26 1.65 -38.01
N ILE A 10 59.14 0.73 -38.43
CA ILE A 10 58.85 -0.70 -38.56
C ILE A 10 58.42 -1.30 -37.20
N LEU A 11 59.12 -0.98 -36.11
CA LEU A 11 58.76 -1.46 -34.76
C LEU A 11 57.41 -0.91 -34.27
N ASN A 12 57.08 0.34 -34.60
CA ASN A 12 55.79 0.92 -34.25
C ASN A 12 54.64 0.29 -35.06
N ASN A 13 54.85 0.04 -36.36
CA ASN A 13 53.87 -0.66 -37.20
C ASN A 13 53.65 -2.12 -36.72
N TYR A 14 54.73 -2.83 -36.38
CA TYR A 14 54.64 -4.18 -35.82
C TYR A 14 53.89 -4.20 -34.48
N ARG A 15 54.12 -3.20 -33.62
CA ARG A 15 53.35 -3.05 -32.37
C ARG A 15 51.88 -2.75 -32.62
N GLN A 16 51.55 -2.01 -33.68
CA GLN A 16 50.18 -1.75 -34.08
C GLN A 16 49.51 -3.03 -34.60
N GLU A 17 50.15 -3.78 -35.51
CA GLU A 17 49.65 -5.06 -36.02
C GLU A 17 49.41 -6.09 -34.90
N LEU A 18 50.30 -6.15 -33.90
CA LEU A 18 50.12 -7.03 -32.75
C LEU A 18 48.91 -6.63 -31.88
N ARG A 19 48.58 -5.34 -31.81
CA ARG A 19 47.37 -4.88 -31.10
C ARG A 19 46.13 -5.27 -31.91
N ASP A 20 46.14 -5.07 -33.22
CA ASP A 20 45.02 -5.40 -34.10
C ASP A 20 44.76 -6.93 -34.16
N ALA A 21 45.82 -7.74 -34.21
CA ALA A 21 45.70 -9.19 -34.14
C ALA A 21 45.06 -9.66 -32.83
N ARG A 22 45.39 -9.02 -31.70
CA ARG A 22 44.80 -9.32 -30.39
C ARG A 22 43.33 -8.92 -30.32
N THR A 23 42.95 -7.77 -30.88
CA THR A 23 41.53 -7.34 -30.90
C THR A 23 40.69 -8.22 -31.81
N ILE A 24 41.20 -8.61 -32.99
CA ILE A 24 40.53 -9.54 -33.90
C ILE A 24 40.36 -10.92 -33.25
N SER A 25 41.42 -11.44 -32.61
CA SER A 25 41.35 -12.70 -31.87
C SER A 25 40.30 -12.65 -30.75
N GLY A 26 40.24 -11.54 -30.00
CA GLY A 26 39.21 -11.34 -28.98
C GLY A 26 37.79 -11.21 -29.54
N ARG A 27 37.62 -10.57 -30.71
CA ARG A 27 36.32 -10.48 -31.42
C ARG A 27 35.84 -11.84 -31.89
N LEU A 28 36.76 -12.63 -32.46
CA LEU A 28 36.46 -13.98 -32.93
C LEU A 28 36.08 -14.90 -31.76
N SER A 29 36.81 -14.82 -30.64
CA SER A 29 36.56 -15.65 -29.46
C SER A 29 35.27 -15.27 -28.71
N SER A 30 34.87 -14.00 -28.74
CA SER A 30 33.66 -13.51 -28.04
C SER A 30 32.42 -13.43 -28.91
N GLY A 31 32.57 -13.49 -30.24
CA GLY A 31 31.49 -13.23 -31.20
C GLY A 31 30.95 -11.78 -31.16
N MET A 32 31.55 -10.89 -30.35
CA MET A 32 31.10 -9.51 -30.20
C MET A 32 31.96 -8.57 -31.06
N ARG A 33 31.31 -7.63 -31.76
CA ARG A 33 32.00 -6.59 -32.53
C ARG A 33 32.77 -5.60 -31.64
N ILE A 34 32.39 -5.44 -30.36
CA ILE A 34 33.03 -4.53 -29.41
C ILE A 34 33.58 -5.38 -28.26
N VAL A 35 34.91 -5.37 -28.07
CA VAL A 35 35.62 -6.25 -27.12
C VAL A 35 36.32 -5.46 -26.03
N SER A 36 36.71 -4.21 -26.30
CA SER A 36 37.37 -3.33 -25.33
C SER A 36 36.87 -1.89 -25.52
N GLY A 37 36.54 -1.21 -24.42
CA GLY A 37 36.13 0.21 -24.41
C GLY A 37 37.30 1.19 -24.66
N ALA A 38 38.52 0.68 -24.84
CA ALA A 38 39.69 1.47 -25.19
C ALA A 38 39.73 1.91 -26.66
N ASP A 39 39.06 1.19 -27.57
CA ASP A 39 39.05 1.50 -29.03
C ASP A 39 37.86 2.36 -29.46
N ASP A 40 36.77 2.42 -28.67
CA ASP A 40 35.59 3.25 -28.93
C ASP A 40 34.88 3.56 -27.60
N PRO A 41 35.00 4.79 -27.06
CA PRO A 41 34.44 5.14 -25.75
C PRO A 41 32.90 5.28 -25.74
N SER A 42 32.24 5.36 -26.90
CA SER A 42 30.78 5.59 -27.00
C SER A 42 29.98 4.32 -27.36
N GLY A 43 30.59 3.35 -28.06
CA GLY A 43 29.95 2.09 -28.44
C GLY A 43 29.50 1.15 -27.30
N PRO A 44 30.21 1.06 -26.15
CA PRO A 44 29.83 0.19 -25.04
C PRO A 44 28.50 0.57 -24.37
N GLY A 45 28.12 1.86 -24.38
CA GLY A 45 26.93 2.36 -23.68
C GLY A 45 25.60 1.81 -24.22
N ILE A 46 25.46 1.72 -25.56
CA ILE A 46 24.24 1.19 -26.18
C ILE A 46 24.13 -0.32 -25.95
N SER A 47 25.25 -1.06 -26.09
CA SER A 47 25.24 -2.51 -25.92
C SER A 47 25.01 -2.95 -24.46
N THR A 48 25.50 -2.17 -23.49
CA THR A 48 25.26 -2.39 -22.06
C THR A 48 23.84 -2.01 -21.68
N SER A 49 23.31 -0.91 -22.22
CA SER A 49 21.90 -0.55 -22.08
C SER A 49 20.96 -1.63 -22.64
N MET A 50 21.21 -2.15 -23.85
CA MET A 50 20.44 -3.24 -24.42
C MET A 50 20.56 -4.53 -23.59
N LYS A 51 21.76 -4.87 -23.09
CA LYS A 51 21.93 -6.01 -22.17
C LYS A 51 21.17 -5.82 -20.86
N ALA A 52 21.15 -4.60 -20.31
CA ALA A 52 20.36 -4.27 -19.13
C ALA A 52 18.86 -4.38 -19.40
N ALA A 53 18.38 -3.88 -20.55
CA ALA A 53 17.00 -4.00 -20.98
C ALA A 53 16.58 -5.47 -21.18
N ILE A 54 17.42 -6.29 -21.79
CA ILE A 54 17.17 -7.74 -21.96
C ILE A 54 17.08 -8.43 -20.60
N ARG A 55 18.01 -8.14 -19.67
CA ARG A 55 17.97 -8.69 -18.32
C ARG A 55 16.72 -8.24 -17.56
N GLY A 56 16.35 -6.96 -17.69
CA GLY A 56 15.11 -6.42 -17.12
C GLY A 56 13.87 -7.11 -17.68
N ALA A 57 13.82 -7.35 -19.00
CA ALA A 57 12.73 -8.05 -19.66
C ALA A 57 12.63 -9.52 -19.23
N LEU A 58 13.76 -10.21 -19.04
CA LEU A 58 13.77 -11.59 -18.53
C LEU A 58 13.24 -11.65 -17.09
N ALA A 59 13.71 -10.76 -16.21
CA ALA A 59 13.20 -10.67 -14.84
C ALA A 59 11.70 -10.32 -14.81
N ALA A 60 11.25 -9.41 -15.69
CA ALA A 60 9.83 -9.10 -15.84
C ALA A 60 9.01 -10.31 -16.30
N ALA A 61 9.53 -11.11 -17.24
CA ALA A 61 8.86 -12.32 -17.71
C ALA A 61 8.73 -13.39 -16.61
N GLU A 62 9.75 -13.54 -15.76
CA GLU A 62 9.70 -14.39 -14.57
C GLU A 62 8.65 -13.88 -13.57
N ASN A 63 8.64 -12.57 -13.28
CA ASN A 63 7.65 -11.95 -12.39
C ASN A 63 6.21 -12.09 -12.91
N ILE A 64 5.99 -11.97 -14.23
CA ILE A 64 4.69 -12.21 -14.86
C ILE A 64 4.30 -13.68 -14.70
N SER A 65 5.25 -14.61 -14.86
CA SER A 65 4.99 -16.05 -14.70
C SER A 65 4.56 -16.40 -13.27
N ASP A 66 5.18 -15.78 -12.27
CA ASP A 66 4.77 -15.93 -10.86
C ASP A 66 3.43 -15.26 -10.58
N SER A 67 3.16 -14.10 -11.19
CA SER A 67 1.85 -13.45 -11.11
C SER A 67 0.74 -14.31 -11.72
N MET A 68 1.00 -14.98 -12.84
CA MET A 68 0.06 -15.94 -13.44
C MET A 68 -0.23 -17.12 -12.52
N ARG A 69 0.78 -17.67 -11.85
CA ARG A 69 0.60 -18.76 -10.86
C ARG A 69 -0.26 -18.30 -9.69
N MET A 70 -0.02 -17.09 -9.19
CA MET A 70 -0.82 -16.50 -8.13
C MET A 70 -2.28 -16.33 -8.56
N ILE A 71 -2.52 -15.77 -9.76
CA ILE A 71 -3.88 -15.58 -10.31
C ILE A 71 -4.57 -16.93 -10.51
N ALA A 72 -3.88 -17.95 -11.03
CA ALA A 72 -4.47 -19.28 -11.22
C ALA A 72 -4.89 -19.93 -9.90
N MET A 73 -4.10 -19.76 -8.84
CA MET A 73 -4.48 -20.22 -7.50
C MET A 73 -5.68 -19.45 -6.95
N ALA A 74 -5.72 -18.13 -7.16
CA ALA A 74 -6.85 -17.31 -6.77
C ALA A 74 -8.12 -17.69 -7.53
N ASP A 75 -8.03 -17.93 -8.84
CA ASP A 75 -9.15 -18.36 -9.68
C ASP A 75 -9.67 -19.75 -9.28
N ALA A 76 -8.78 -20.69 -8.96
CA ALA A 76 -9.19 -21.99 -8.44
C ALA A 76 -9.94 -21.87 -7.11
N ALA A 77 -9.44 -21.05 -6.19
CA ALA A 77 -10.11 -20.81 -4.92
C ALA A 77 -11.47 -20.10 -5.11
N LEU A 78 -11.56 -19.13 -6.02
CA LEU A 78 -12.81 -18.44 -6.34
C LEU A 78 -13.84 -19.38 -6.96
N ASN A 79 -13.45 -20.29 -7.84
CA ASN A 79 -14.34 -21.31 -8.37
C ASN A 79 -14.91 -22.21 -7.26
N GLU A 80 -14.08 -22.62 -6.29
CA GLU A 80 -14.55 -23.40 -5.14
C GLU A 80 -15.54 -22.59 -4.26
N THR A 81 -15.27 -21.30 -4.04
CA THR A 81 -16.24 -20.42 -3.34
C THR A 81 -17.56 -20.29 -4.10
N GLN A 82 -17.51 -20.20 -5.44
CA GLN A 82 -18.70 -20.09 -6.27
C GLN A 82 -19.57 -21.36 -6.19
N ASP A 83 -18.96 -22.54 -6.21
CA ASP A 83 -19.66 -23.81 -6.07
C ASP A 83 -20.34 -23.94 -4.69
N MET A 84 -19.66 -23.51 -3.62
CA MET A 84 -20.25 -23.45 -2.27
C MET A 84 -21.43 -22.46 -2.21
N LEU A 85 -21.34 -21.31 -2.86
CA LEU A 85 -22.44 -20.33 -2.94
C LEU A 85 -23.64 -20.89 -3.71
N PHE A 86 -23.42 -21.62 -4.80
CA PHE A 86 -24.51 -22.31 -5.49
C PHE A 86 -25.17 -23.37 -4.61
N ARG A 87 -24.39 -24.09 -3.79
CA ARG A 87 -24.95 -25.03 -2.82
C ARG A 87 -25.78 -24.32 -1.74
N ILE A 88 -25.31 -23.20 -1.19
CA ILE A 88 -26.07 -22.38 -0.23
C ILE A 88 -27.39 -21.92 -0.87
N ARG A 89 -27.37 -21.50 -2.14
CA ARG A 89 -28.58 -21.12 -2.88
C ARG A 89 -29.57 -22.28 -3.02
N ASP A 90 -29.10 -23.48 -3.36
CA ASP A 90 -29.93 -24.67 -3.44
C ASP A 90 -30.55 -25.01 -2.07
N LEU A 91 -29.76 -24.94 -0.99
CA LEU A 91 -30.26 -25.14 0.38
C LEU A 91 -31.33 -24.10 0.77
N ALA A 92 -31.14 -22.83 0.39
CA ALA A 92 -32.13 -21.77 0.62
C ALA A 92 -33.43 -22.00 -0.16
N LEU A 93 -33.33 -22.41 -1.43
CA LEU A 93 -34.51 -22.75 -2.24
C LEU A 93 -35.26 -23.96 -1.67
N ARG A 94 -34.55 -24.98 -1.20
CA ARG A 94 -35.14 -26.14 -0.51
C ARG A 94 -35.82 -25.74 0.79
N ALA A 95 -35.23 -24.82 1.56
CA ALA A 95 -35.81 -24.32 2.80
C ALA A 95 -37.07 -23.46 2.57
N CYS A 96 -37.19 -22.79 1.42
CA CYS A 96 -38.40 -22.05 1.03
C CYS A 96 -39.55 -22.96 0.56
N ASN A 97 -39.25 -24.20 0.13
CA ASN A 97 -40.27 -25.11 -0.37
C ASN A 97 -40.90 -25.93 0.76
N GLN A 98 -41.94 -25.37 1.39
CA GLN A 98 -42.68 -26.00 2.49
C GLN A 98 -43.29 -27.37 2.15
N ALA A 99 -43.59 -27.66 0.88
CA ALA A 99 -44.16 -28.94 0.49
C ALA A 99 -43.16 -30.12 0.57
N VAL A 100 -41.85 -29.84 0.67
CA VAL A 100 -40.77 -30.84 0.72
C VAL A 100 -40.31 -31.11 2.16
N LEU A 101 -40.73 -30.28 3.12
CA LEU A 101 -40.35 -30.37 4.52
C LEU A 101 -41.33 -31.30 5.26
N ARG A 102 -40.80 -32.26 6.04
CA ARG A 102 -41.61 -33.20 6.84
C ARG A 102 -41.92 -32.62 8.21
N ASP A 103 -40.97 -31.86 8.76
CA ASP A 103 -41.09 -31.12 10.02
C ASP A 103 -40.48 -29.73 9.80
N ASP A 104 -41.35 -28.73 9.58
CA ASP A 104 -40.99 -27.39 9.10
C ASP A 104 -39.92 -26.71 9.98
N CYS A 105 -39.91 -26.97 11.30
CA CYS A 105 -38.95 -26.35 12.21
C CYS A 105 -37.60 -27.10 12.25
N ARG A 106 -37.60 -28.44 12.35
CA ARG A 106 -36.37 -29.23 12.42
C ARG A 106 -35.62 -29.27 11.09
N ASP A 107 -36.33 -29.42 9.97
CA ASP A 107 -35.71 -29.54 8.66
C ASP A 107 -35.06 -28.21 8.23
N ARG A 108 -35.73 -27.08 8.47
CA ARG A 108 -35.15 -25.75 8.23
C ARG A 108 -33.92 -25.48 9.09
N THR A 109 -33.91 -25.94 10.34
CA THR A 109 -32.73 -25.83 11.22
C THR A 109 -31.55 -26.62 10.66
N ARG A 110 -31.76 -27.85 10.15
CA ARG A 110 -30.69 -28.67 9.57
C ARG A 110 -30.12 -28.06 8.29
N LEU A 111 -30.97 -27.57 7.40
CA LEU A 111 -30.56 -26.88 6.18
C LEU A 111 -29.76 -25.61 6.50
N ASN A 112 -30.18 -24.86 7.51
CA ASN A 112 -29.45 -23.68 7.98
C ASN A 112 -28.07 -24.04 8.55
N ASN A 113 -27.97 -25.11 9.33
CA ASN A 113 -26.68 -25.58 9.84
C ASN A 113 -25.72 -25.99 8.71
N GLU A 114 -26.22 -26.66 7.66
CA GLU A 114 -25.40 -26.98 6.47
C GLU A 114 -24.94 -25.70 5.75
N ALA A 115 -25.84 -24.71 5.62
CA ALA A 115 -25.48 -23.42 5.02
C ALA A 115 -24.43 -22.65 5.84
N GLN A 116 -24.53 -22.67 7.18
CA GLN A 116 -23.54 -22.05 8.07
C GLN A 116 -22.17 -22.72 7.95
N SER A 117 -22.11 -24.06 7.90
CA SER A 117 -20.84 -24.76 7.68
C SER A 117 -20.19 -24.40 6.35
N LEU A 118 -20.98 -24.17 5.29
CA LEU A 118 -20.46 -23.71 4.00
C LEU A 118 -19.92 -22.27 4.07
N VAL A 119 -20.57 -21.39 4.82
CA VAL A 119 -20.06 -20.02 5.07
C VAL A 119 -18.73 -20.06 5.83
N ASP A 120 -18.63 -20.90 6.84
CA ASP A 120 -17.39 -21.09 7.60
C ASP A 120 -16.26 -21.61 6.71
N GLU A 121 -16.57 -22.53 5.79
CA GLU A 121 -15.60 -23.06 4.83
C GLU A 121 -15.16 -22.01 3.81
N ILE A 122 -16.07 -21.15 3.32
CA ILE A 122 -15.73 -19.99 2.48
C ILE A 122 -14.76 -19.06 3.23
N ASN A 123 -15.04 -18.75 4.49
CA ASN A 123 -14.16 -17.92 5.33
C ASN A 123 -12.79 -18.58 5.54
N ARG A 124 -12.75 -19.90 5.75
CA ARG A 124 -11.50 -20.68 5.87
C ARG A 124 -10.68 -20.60 4.58
N LEU A 125 -11.32 -20.76 3.42
CA LEU A 125 -10.63 -20.71 2.13
C LEU A 125 -10.05 -19.32 1.86
N ALA A 126 -10.80 -18.26 2.21
CA ALA A 126 -10.31 -16.88 2.15
C ALA A 126 -9.09 -16.64 3.05
N LEU A 127 -9.05 -17.26 4.24
CA LEU A 127 -7.97 -17.13 5.21
C LEU A 127 -6.73 -17.99 4.89
N THR A 128 -6.91 -19.12 4.23
CA THR A 128 -5.86 -20.14 4.01
C THR A 128 -5.27 -20.16 2.60
N GLY A 129 -5.87 -19.46 1.64
CA GLY A 129 -5.31 -19.27 0.30
C GLY A 129 -4.01 -18.46 0.32
N LEU A 130 -2.87 -19.15 0.45
CA LEU A 130 -1.54 -18.58 0.57
C LEU A 130 -0.73 -18.77 -0.71
N TYR A 131 -0.20 -17.69 -1.27
CA TYR A 131 0.84 -17.73 -2.30
C TYR A 131 2.11 -17.09 -1.75
N ASN A 132 3.21 -17.84 -1.69
CA ASN A 132 4.47 -17.39 -1.10
C ASN A 132 4.30 -16.76 0.30
N GLY A 133 3.40 -17.31 1.13
CA GLY A 133 3.11 -16.83 2.48
C GLY A 133 2.19 -15.60 2.56
N LYS A 134 1.74 -15.05 1.43
CA LYS A 134 0.78 -13.94 1.39
C LYS A 134 -0.63 -14.45 1.12
N LYS A 135 -1.62 -13.89 1.82
CA LYS A 135 -3.03 -14.23 1.62
C LYS A 135 -3.54 -13.58 0.34
N ILE A 136 -4.02 -14.40 -0.60
CA ILE A 136 -4.40 -13.91 -1.94
C ILE A 136 -5.81 -13.32 -2.00
N LEU A 137 -6.70 -13.71 -1.07
CA LEU A 137 -8.12 -13.32 -1.08
C LEU A 137 -8.49 -12.25 -0.04
N GLN A 138 -7.59 -11.90 0.88
CA GLN A 138 -7.86 -10.92 1.96
C GLN A 138 -7.34 -9.51 1.68
N GLY A 139 -6.82 -9.23 0.49
CA GLY A 139 -6.32 -7.90 0.13
C GLY A 139 -4.91 -7.57 0.64
N ASP A 140 -4.24 -8.48 1.37
CA ASP A 140 -2.85 -8.33 1.84
C ASP A 140 -1.84 -8.07 0.70
N ILE A 141 -2.17 -8.43 -0.54
CA ILE A 141 -1.31 -8.15 -1.70
C ILE A 141 -1.27 -6.64 -2.02
N VAL A 142 -2.33 -5.89 -1.70
CA VAL A 142 -2.45 -4.45 -2.02
C VAL A 142 -1.72 -3.59 -1.00
N SER A 143 -1.64 -4.03 0.26
CA SER A 143 -1.00 -3.26 1.35
C SER A 143 0.51 -3.16 1.21
N ASP A 144 1.18 -4.13 0.59
CA ASP A 144 2.64 -4.13 0.40
C ASP A 144 3.13 -3.13 -0.67
N VAL A 145 2.28 -2.73 -1.61
CA VAL A 145 2.64 -1.73 -2.63
C VAL A 145 2.66 -0.31 -2.04
N LYS A 146 1.99 -0.10 -0.90
CA LYS A 146 1.81 1.20 -0.25
C LYS A 146 2.95 1.60 0.71
N SER A 147 3.90 0.70 0.99
CA SER A 147 4.96 0.91 2.00
C SER A 147 6.37 1.09 1.40
N SER A 148 6.49 1.24 0.08
CA SER A 148 7.81 1.24 -0.57
C SER A 148 8.44 2.63 -0.73
N ASN A 149 7.67 3.74 -0.76
CA ASN A 149 8.23 5.09 -0.85
C ASN A 149 7.27 6.14 -0.28
N ASP A 150 7.34 6.41 1.03
CA ASP A 150 7.26 7.77 1.58
C ASP A 150 7.40 7.71 3.11
N GLN A 151 8.63 7.91 3.60
CA GLN A 151 8.81 8.40 4.96
C GLN A 151 8.32 9.85 4.98
N VAL A 152 7.14 10.10 5.56
CA VAL A 152 6.78 11.45 6.00
C VAL A 152 7.73 11.81 7.15
N VAL A 153 8.80 12.54 6.83
CA VAL A 153 9.74 13.08 7.83
C VAL A 153 9.07 14.25 8.54
N PHE A 154 8.60 14.02 9.77
CA PHE A 154 8.05 15.08 10.62
C PHE A 154 9.17 15.91 11.26
N THR A 155 9.22 17.19 10.89
CA THR A 155 10.04 18.22 11.54
C THR A 155 9.14 19.06 12.45
N GLY A 156 8.93 18.60 13.69
CA GLY A 156 8.14 19.32 14.70
C GLY A 156 8.05 18.54 16.01
N ALA A 157 8.04 19.24 17.15
CA ALA A 157 8.02 18.61 18.47
C ALA A 157 6.74 17.79 18.68
N VAL A 158 6.95 16.53 19.05
CA VAL A 158 5.96 15.46 19.13
C VAL A 158 5.03 15.62 20.33
N SER A 159 3.73 15.73 20.04
CA SER A 159 2.65 15.19 20.87
C SER A 159 1.88 14.24 19.94
N THR A 160 1.62 13.03 20.41
CA THR A 160 1.05 11.88 19.66
C THR A 160 0.02 12.27 18.60
N GLN A 161 0.40 12.13 17.31
CA GLN A 161 -0.54 12.23 16.19
C GLN A 161 -0.60 10.91 15.42
N ASN A 162 -1.82 10.49 15.10
CA ASN A 162 -2.09 9.27 14.37
C ASN A 162 -2.36 9.65 12.91
N VAL A 163 -1.46 9.25 12.00
CA VAL A 163 -1.60 9.52 10.56
C VAL A 163 -2.31 8.33 9.92
N VAL A 164 -3.54 8.54 9.47
CA VAL A 164 -4.32 7.51 8.77
C VAL A 164 -4.33 7.84 7.28
N TRP A 165 -3.91 6.88 6.47
CA TRP A 165 -4.00 6.95 5.00
C TRP A 165 -5.43 6.58 4.60
N SER A 166 -6.25 7.58 4.27
CA SER A 166 -7.68 7.38 4.01
C SER A 166 -8.01 7.10 2.55
N ASP A 167 -7.15 7.42 1.58
CA ASP A 167 -7.30 7.07 0.17
C ASP A 167 -5.98 7.25 -0.61
N LEU A 168 -5.97 7.07 -1.94
CA LEU A 168 -4.77 7.06 -2.79
C LEU A 168 -3.94 8.36 -2.79
N ASP A 169 -4.42 9.46 -2.22
CA ASP A 169 -3.81 10.79 -2.37
C ASP A 169 -4.19 11.78 -1.25
N THR A 170 -4.66 11.25 -0.10
CA THR A 170 -5.09 12.08 1.04
C THR A 170 -4.47 11.54 2.33
N ILE A 171 -3.87 12.44 3.11
CA ILE A 171 -3.50 12.17 4.50
C ILE A 171 -4.53 12.86 5.40
N THR A 172 -5.12 12.10 6.32
CA THR A 172 -5.94 12.66 7.39
C THR A 172 -5.05 12.89 8.61
N PHE A 173 -4.84 14.15 8.98
CA PHE A 173 -4.14 14.53 10.20
C PHE A 173 -5.11 14.53 11.37
N ILE A 174 -4.81 13.73 12.39
CA ILE A 174 -5.61 13.61 13.61
C ILE A 174 -4.75 14.15 14.78
N ASP A 175 -5.12 15.33 15.28
CA ASP A 175 -4.58 15.88 16.52
C ASP A 175 -5.57 15.63 17.65
N GLU A 176 -5.23 14.70 18.55
CA GLU A 176 -6.01 14.43 19.75
C GLU A 176 -5.51 15.34 20.88
N VAL A 177 -6.30 16.37 21.20
CA VAL A 177 -6.02 17.25 22.33
C VAL A 177 -6.89 16.82 23.49
N THR A 178 -6.33 16.00 24.38
CA THR A 178 -6.95 15.67 25.67
C THR A 178 -6.65 16.80 26.66
N THR A 179 -7.67 17.56 27.06
CA THR A 179 -7.53 18.52 28.16
C THR A 179 -8.13 17.92 29.43
N SER A 180 -7.40 18.06 30.54
CA SER A 180 -7.78 17.49 31.85
C SER A 180 -8.83 18.33 32.60
N ALA A 181 -9.56 19.20 31.92
CA ALA A 181 -10.58 20.05 32.54
C ALA A 181 -11.84 19.22 32.84
N ALA A 182 -11.95 18.70 34.06
CA ALA A 182 -13.13 18.01 34.54
C ALA A 182 -14.27 19.01 34.86
N ARG A 183 -15.46 18.80 34.32
CA ARG A 183 -16.68 19.49 34.80
C ARG A 183 -17.04 19.00 36.21
N PRO A 184 -17.65 19.84 37.07
CA PRO A 184 -18.18 19.39 38.36
C PRO A 184 -19.25 18.30 38.15
N GLY A 185 -18.87 17.04 38.36
CA GLY A 185 -19.76 15.87 38.26
C GLY A 185 -19.54 14.94 37.05
N ALA A 186 -18.53 15.16 36.21
CA ALA A 186 -18.16 14.22 35.15
C ALA A 186 -17.18 13.12 35.65
N ASP A 187 -17.22 11.95 35.02
CA ASP A 187 -16.29 10.84 35.29
C ASP A 187 -14.82 11.30 35.07
N PRO A 188 -13.82 10.66 35.71
CA PRO A 188 -12.42 11.13 35.72
C PRO A 188 -11.68 11.13 34.36
N GLY A 189 -12.38 11.00 33.24
CA GLY A 189 -11.83 10.70 31.91
C GLY A 189 -11.38 11.89 31.06
N GLY A 190 -11.59 13.15 31.49
CA GLY A 190 -11.28 14.33 30.68
C GLY A 190 -12.16 14.45 29.43
N ILE A 191 -12.03 15.56 28.71
CA ILE A 191 -12.68 15.76 27.41
C ILE A 191 -11.67 15.43 26.31
N SER A 192 -12.01 14.49 25.41
CA SER A 192 -11.23 14.26 24.19
C SER A 192 -11.78 15.12 23.05
N ARG A 193 -10.89 15.90 22.44
CA ARG A 193 -11.17 16.65 21.21
C ARG A 193 -10.32 16.07 20.11
N VAL A 194 -10.96 15.77 18.99
CA VAL A 194 -10.27 15.31 17.79
C VAL A 194 -10.40 16.36 16.70
N PHE A 195 -9.26 16.92 16.30
CA PHE A 195 -9.18 17.72 15.08
C PHE A 195 -8.76 16.83 13.93
N SER A 196 -9.59 16.76 12.90
CA SER A 196 -9.30 16.03 11.67
C SER A 196 -9.23 16.99 10.49
N GLN A 197 -8.11 16.99 9.77
CA GLN A 197 -7.94 17.74 8.52
C GLN A 197 -7.36 16.84 7.45
N ASP A 198 -8.06 16.75 6.32
CA ASP A 198 -7.55 16.09 5.12
C ASP A 198 -6.59 17.04 4.39
N ILE A 199 -5.41 16.52 4.02
CA ILE A 199 -4.39 17.23 3.24
C ILE A 199 -4.17 16.48 1.93
N ASP A 200 -4.23 17.25 0.82
CA ASP A 200 -3.83 16.78 -0.51
C ASP A 200 -2.30 16.64 -0.57
N LEU A 201 -1.82 15.44 -0.90
CA LEU A 201 -0.40 15.13 -0.96
C LEU A 201 0.34 15.91 -2.06
N ASN A 202 -0.32 16.18 -3.19
CA ASN A 202 0.34 16.78 -4.34
C ASN A 202 0.55 18.28 -4.17
N THR A 203 -0.38 18.93 -3.47
CA THR A 203 -0.40 20.38 -3.32
C THR A 203 0.00 20.84 -1.93
N ASN A 204 0.02 19.93 -0.94
CA ASN A 204 0.19 20.23 0.47
C ASN A 204 -0.80 21.31 0.94
N THR A 205 -2.05 21.22 0.45
CA THR A 205 -3.15 22.13 0.82
C THR A 205 -4.24 21.38 1.57
N ALA A 206 -4.94 22.10 2.45
CA ALA A 206 -6.11 21.59 3.16
C ALA A 206 -7.26 21.32 2.20
N ILE A 207 -7.80 20.10 2.26
CA ILE A 207 -9.02 19.71 1.56
C ILE A 207 -10.19 19.98 2.51
N GLY A 208 -11.05 20.94 2.15
CA GLY A 208 -12.24 21.27 2.93
C GLY A 208 -11.94 21.95 4.26
N ALA A 209 -12.99 22.09 5.08
CA ALA A 209 -12.88 22.64 6.42
C ALA A 209 -12.46 21.54 7.42
N PRO A 210 -11.67 21.86 8.45
CA PRO A 210 -11.33 20.91 9.49
C PRO A 210 -12.59 20.45 10.21
N VAL A 211 -12.67 19.16 10.51
CA VAL A 211 -13.74 18.58 11.32
C VAL A 211 -13.27 18.55 12.77
N GLN A 212 -14.13 19.01 13.68
CA GLN A 212 -13.91 18.89 15.12
C GLN A 212 -14.98 17.99 15.70
N GLU A 213 -14.55 16.88 16.29
CA GLU A 213 -15.43 15.98 17.04
C GLU A 213 -15.08 16.07 18.52
N THR A 214 -16.13 16.14 19.35
CA THR A 214 -16.04 16.11 20.81
C THR A 214 -16.97 15.00 21.30
N ASP A 215 -16.47 14.14 22.20
CA ASP A 215 -17.28 13.05 22.76
C ASP A 215 -18.43 13.54 23.68
N ASP A 216 -18.43 14.83 24.04
CA ASP A 216 -19.44 15.43 24.91
C ASP A 216 -20.62 16.06 24.12
N PRO A 217 -21.87 15.58 24.26
CA PRO A 217 -23.02 16.12 23.54
C PRO A 217 -23.49 17.48 24.07
N PHE A 218 -23.01 17.89 25.24
CA PHE A 218 -23.26 19.22 25.81
C PHE A 218 -22.18 20.21 25.39
N ALA A 219 -21.29 19.79 24.48
CA ALA A 219 -20.21 20.60 24.00
C ALA A 219 -20.42 21.20 22.60
N LEU A 220 -20.65 22.52 22.55
CA LEU A 220 -20.56 23.31 21.32
C LEU A 220 -19.16 23.93 21.17
N VAL A 221 -18.53 23.62 20.05
CA VAL A 221 -17.27 24.21 19.57
C VAL A 221 -17.51 25.67 19.19
N ASP A 222 -16.65 26.59 19.63
CA ASP A 222 -16.71 27.98 19.15
C ASP A 222 -16.34 28.07 17.67
N LEU A 223 -17.05 28.92 16.92
CA LEU A 223 -16.87 29.07 15.48
C LEU A 223 -15.52 29.71 15.11
N ASP A 224 -14.89 30.46 16.01
CA ASP A 224 -13.56 31.06 15.86
C ASP A 224 -12.43 30.23 16.50
N GLY A 225 -12.78 29.18 17.26
CA GLY A 225 -11.88 28.13 17.71
C GLY A 225 -11.02 28.45 18.93
N ASP A 226 -11.27 29.56 19.64
CA ASP A 226 -10.52 29.92 20.85
C ASP A 226 -11.18 29.45 22.16
N GLY A 227 -12.44 28.98 22.11
CA GLY A 227 -13.19 28.61 23.30
C GLY A 227 -14.22 27.47 23.18
N TYR A 228 -14.96 27.30 24.28
CA TYR A 228 -15.96 26.26 24.46
C TYR A 228 -17.16 26.79 25.24
N TYR A 229 -18.37 26.50 24.75
CA TYR A 229 -19.61 26.84 25.42
C TYR A 229 -20.17 25.64 26.19
N ASP A 230 -20.14 25.72 27.53
CA ASP A 230 -20.86 24.79 28.39
C ASP A 230 -22.35 25.17 28.39
N VAL A 231 -23.16 24.38 27.69
CA VAL A 231 -24.61 24.33 27.91
C VAL A 231 -24.87 23.32 29.02
N GLY A 232 -24.92 23.80 30.26
CA GLY A 232 -25.32 22.97 31.40
C GLY A 232 -26.68 22.32 31.17
N ALA A 233 -27.08 21.35 32.01
CA ALA A 233 -28.36 20.65 31.90
C ALA A 233 -29.60 21.59 31.88
N THR A 234 -29.43 22.86 32.29
CA THR A 234 -30.44 23.92 32.31
C THR A 234 -30.40 24.89 31.12
N GLY A 235 -29.55 24.66 30.11
CA GLY A 235 -29.55 25.46 28.86
C GLY A 235 -29.01 26.88 28.99
N VAL A 236 -28.22 27.17 30.03
CA VAL A 236 -27.50 28.45 30.15
C VAL A 236 -26.14 28.28 29.48
N ILE A 237 -25.83 29.14 28.50
CA ILE A 237 -24.51 29.21 27.86
C ILE A 237 -23.59 29.97 28.83
N ASN A 238 -22.65 29.28 29.46
CA ASN A 238 -21.55 29.93 30.17
C ASN A 238 -20.30 29.89 29.29
N ASP A 239 -19.75 31.07 28.97
CA ASP A 239 -18.40 31.21 28.42
C ASP A 239 -17.40 30.87 29.54
N ILE A 240 -16.71 29.73 29.43
CA ILE A 240 -15.77 29.26 30.44
C ILE A 240 -14.39 29.94 30.29
N LEU A 241 -14.15 30.76 29.26
CA LEU A 241 -12.82 31.30 28.97
C LEU A 241 -12.63 32.81 29.14
N ASN A 242 -13.66 33.62 29.37
CA ASN A 242 -13.49 35.05 29.74
C ASN A 242 -13.31 35.33 31.25
N GLY A 243 -12.73 34.39 31.99
CA GLY A 243 -12.46 34.54 33.42
C GLY A 243 -11.23 35.35 33.80
N ALA A 244 -10.47 35.93 32.84
CA ALA A 244 -9.28 36.71 33.17
C ALA A 244 -9.04 37.86 32.18
N ALA A 245 -8.98 39.07 32.75
CA ALA A 245 -8.58 40.35 32.15
C ALA A 245 -9.62 41.10 31.30
N ASP A 246 -10.50 41.86 31.95
CA ASP A 246 -10.38 43.31 31.80
C ASP A 246 -10.85 44.05 33.07
N SER A 247 -10.04 45.02 33.48
CA SER A 247 -10.23 45.94 34.59
C SER A 247 -9.94 47.34 34.08
#